data_AF-A0A3A1NIZ3-F1
#
_entry.id   AF-A0A3A1NIZ3-F1
#
_cell.length_a   1.000
_cell.length_b   1.000
_cell.length_c   1.000
_cell.angle_alpha   90.00
_cell.angle_beta   90.00
_cell.angle_gamma   90.00
#
_symmetry.space_group_name_H-M   'P 1'
#
loop_
_entity.id
_entity.type
_entity.pdbx_description
1 polymer ?
#
loop_
_entity_poly.entity_id
_entity_poly.type
_entity_poly.pdbx_seq_one_letter_code
_entity_poly.pdbx_strand_id
1 'polypeptide(L)'
;MENNKQEHSGLSPSEIQVLEMLRSKRFLSIKVIIKNGEVDTIEGLERLDTGERIVDMLKQHDFQNLEIKQSNGKIVCVNRIFRKKVLSQ
;
A
#
# COMPACT_ATOMS: atom_id res chain seq x y z
N MET A 1 5.15 -28.76 -18.40
CA MET A 1 4.72 -27.47 -17.82
C MET A 1 5.47 -27.32 -16.52
N GLU A 2 6.67 -26.74 -16.57
CA GLU A 2 7.50 -26.55 -15.39
C GLU A 2 6.99 -25.35 -14.59
N ASN A 3 6.60 -25.62 -13.35
CA ASN A 3 6.28 -24.61 -12.35
C ASN A 3 7.57 -23.86 -12.01
N ASN A 4 7.75 -22.69 -12.63
CA ASN A 4 8.84 -21.78 -12.32
C ASN A 4 8.55 -21.11 -10.96
N LYS A 5 8.79 -21.84 -9.86
CA LYS A 5 8.93 -21.23 -8.53
C LYS A 5 10.18 -20.37 -8.59
N GLN A 6 10.02 -19.08 -8.85
CA GLN A 6 11.07 -18.10 -8.66
C GLN A 6 11.51 -18.18 -7.19
N GLU A 7 12.63 -18.84 -6.94
CA GLU A 7 13.36 -18.71 -5.69
C GLU A 7 13.66 -17.22 -5.52
N HIS A 8 13.04 -16.58 -4.54
CA HIS A 8 13.42 -15.22 -4.13
C HIS A 8 14.77 -15.33 -3.43
N SER A 9 15.82 -15.51 -4.22
CA SER A 9 17.19 -15.70 -3.76
C SER A 9 17.63 -14.51 -2.91
N GLY A 10 17.64 -14.68 -1.59
CA GLY A 10 18.19 -13.73 -0.62
C GLY A 10 17.29 -12.58 -0.18
N LEU A 11 16.02 -12.51 -0.60
CA LEU A 11 15.09 -11.46 -0.14
C LEU A 11 14.26 -11.93 1.05
N SER A 12 14.14 -11.09 2.05
CA SER A 12 13.25 -11.29 3.18
C SER A 12 11.77 -11.19 2.76
N PRO A 13 10.83 -11.77 3.53
CA PRO A 13 9.40 -11.66 3.23
C PRO A 13 8.88 -10.23 3.10
N SER A 14 9.44 -9.29 3.89
CA SER A 14 9.07 -7.87 3.83
C SER A 14 9.59 -7.20 2.56
N GLU A 15 10.79 -7.54 2.08
CA GLU A 15 11.32 -7.05 0.80
C GLU A 15 10.53 -7.62 -0.38
N ILE A 16 10.14 -8.89 -0.34
CA ILE A 16 9.24 -9.50 -1.33
C ILE A 16 7.91 -8.74 -1.36
N GLN A 17 7.34 -8.40 -0.19
CA GLN A 17 6.11 -7.61 -0.12
C GLN A 17 6.26 -6.23 -0.78
N VAL A 18 7.40 -5.54 -0.60
CA VAL A 18 7.66 -4.26 -1.28
C VAL A 18 7.68 -4.46 -2.80
N LEU A 19 8.33 -5.52 -3.30
CA LEU A 19 8.37 -5.83 -4.73
C LEU A 19 6.98 -6.16 -5.31
N GLU A 20 6.16 -6.89 -4.57
CA GLU A 20 4.77 -7.17 -4.94
C GLU A 20 3.94 -5.89 -5.03
N MET A 21 4.09 -4.99 -4.05
CA MET A 21 3.43 -3.68 -4.08
C MET A 21 3.85 -2.85 -5.29
N LEU A 22 5.16 -2.79 -5.59
CA LEU A 22 5.68 -2.12 -6.79
C LEU A 22 5.09 -2.70 -8.08
N ARG A 23 5.06 -4.03 -8.20
CA ARG A 23 4.53 -4.73 -9.37
C ARG A 23 3.03 -4.53 -9.58
N SER A 24 2.27 -4.33 -8.50
CA SER A 24 0.82 -4.16 -8.57
C SER A 24 0.38 -2.90 -9.33
N LYS A 25 1.26 -1.89 -9.47
CA LYS A 25 0.96 -0.56 -10.06
C LYS A 25 -0.22 0.19 -9.42
N ARG A 26 -0.69 -0.28 -8.26
CA ARG A 26 -1.81 0.30 -7.49
C ARG A 26 -1.38 1.52 -6.68
N PHE A 27 -0.13 1.53 -6.24
CA PHE A 27 0.40 2.57 -5.37
C PHE A 27 0.98 3.71 -6.18
N LEU A 28 0.59 4.94 -5.84
CA LEU A 28 1.22 6.16 -6.34
C LEU A 28 2.63 6.31 -5.77
N SER A 29 2.80 5.93 -4.50
CA SER A 29 4.10 5.88 -3.85
C SER A 29 4.13 4.78 -2.80
N ILE A 30 5.34 4.25 -2.59
CA ILE A 30 5.64 3.28 -1.53
C ILE A 30 6.79 3.87 -0.72
N LYS A 31 6.60 3.97 0.59
CA LYS A 31 7.61 4.43 1.53
C LYS A 31 8.01 3.26 2.43
N VAL A 32 9.30 3.01 2.48
CA VAL A 32 9.90 1.93 3.28
C VAL A 32 10.75 2.56 4.37
N ILE A 33 10.53 2.15 5.62
CA ILE A 33 11.35 2.56 6.77
C ILE A 33 12.21 1.36 7.16
N ILE A 34 13.52 1.55 7.17
CA ILE A 34 14.51 0.55 7.54
C ILE A 34 15.00 0.82 8.97
N LYS A 35 15.12 -0.22 9.78
CA LYS A 35 15.80 -0.19 11.09
C LYS A 35 16.67 -1.43 11.25
N ASN A 36 17.88 -1.26 11.77
CA ASN A 36 18.83 -2.35 11.98
C ASN A 36 19.11 -3.18 10.72
N GLY A 37 19.08 -2.55 9.53
CA GLY A 37 19.27 -3.21 8.26
C GLY A 37 18.04 -3.95 7.71
N GLU A 38 16.92 -3.95 8.43
CA GLU A 38 15.69 -4.66 8.05
C GLU A 38 14.52 -3.70 7.81
N VAL A 39 13.57 -4.13 6.98
CA VAL A 39 12.32 -3.39 6.76
C VAL A 39 11.46 -3.41 8.02
N ASP A 40 11.30 -2.26 8.66
CA ASP A 40 10.47 -2.07 9.86
C ASP A 40 9.03 -1.67 9.52
N THR A 41 8.83 -0.81 8.52
CA THR A 41 7.50 -0.33 8.13
C THR A 41 7.40 -0.16 6.62
N ILE A 42 6.24 -0.54 6.07
CA ILE A 42 5.87 -0.27 4.68
C ILE A 42 4.58 0.57 4.67
N GLU A 43 4.64 1.73 4.00
CA GLU A 43 3.52 2.64 3.78
C GLU A 43 3.22 2.72 2.27
N GLY A 44 1.96 2.52 1.89
CA GLY A 44 1.50 2.62 0.51
C GLY A 44 0.47 3.73 0.35
N LEU A 45 0.74 4.69 -0.54
CA LEU A 45 -0.21 5.71 -0.96
C LEU A 45 -0.98 5.20 -2.17
N GLU A 46 -2.30 5.05 -2.04
CA GLU A 46 -3.18 4.59 -3.11
C GLU A 46 -4.14 5.71 -3.54
N ARG A 47 -4.31 5.86 -4.85
CA ARG A 47 -5.41 6.63 -5.45
C ARG A 47 -6.62 5.72 -5.52
N LEU A 48 -7.73 6.13 -4.92
CA LEU A 48 -8.97 5.36 -4.99
C LEU A 48 -9.89 5.89 -6.09
N ASP A 49 -10.70 4.98 -6.64
CA ASP A 49 -11.74 5.33 -7.59
C ASP A 49 -12.77 6.21 -6.89
N THR A 50 -13.10 7.34 -7.51
CA THR A 50 -14.08 8.29 -7.00
C THR A 50 -15.52 7.77 -7.05
N GLY A 51 -15.76 6.60 -7.65
CA GLY A 51 -17.05 5.93 -7.69
C GLY A 51 -17.45 5.25 -6.38
N GLU A 52 -16.50 4.94 -5.48
CA GLU A 52 -16.83 4.42 -4.15
C GLU A 52 -17.43 5.51 -3.25
N ARG A 53 -18.47 5.16 -2.50
CA ARG A 53 -19.05 6.08 -1.52
C ARG A 53 -18.10 6.20 -0.34
N ILE A 54 -17.76 7.45 0.04
CA ILE A 54 -16.88 7.74 1.20
C ILE A 54 -17.31 6.98 2.46
N VAL A 55 -18.63 6.86 2.69
CA VAL A 55 -19.17 6.15 3.87
C VAL A 55 -18.73 4.67 3.89
N ASP A 56 -18.69 4.01 2.73
CA ASP A 56 -18.29 2.62 2.65
C ASP A 56 -16.78 2.47 2.88
N MET A 57 -15.99 3.42 2.38
CA MET A 57 -14.55 3.48 2.63
C MET A 57 -14.25 3.62 4.12
N LEU A 58 -14.94 4.54 4.82
CA LEU A 58 -14.77 4.74 6.26
C LEU A 58 -15.09 3.48 7.08
N LYS A 59 -16.06 2.67 6.64
CA LYS A 59 -16.44 1.41 7.29
C LYS A 59 -15.43 0.27 7.10
N GLN A 60 -14.60 0.32 6.06
CA GLN A 60 -13.61 -0.73 5.81
C GLN A 60 -12.47 -0.71 6.82
N HIS A 61 -12.22 0.43 7.48
CA HIS A 61 -11.11 0.63 8.43
C HIS A 61 -9.71 0.25 7.87
N ASP A 62 -9.59 0.06 6.56
CA ASP A 62 -8.38 -0.36 5.85
C ASP A 62 -7.58 0.85 5.35
N PHE A 63 -7.30 1.76 6.28
CA PHE A 63 -6.43 2.91 6.05
C PHE A 63 -5.97 3.48 7.39
N GLN A 64 -4.76 4.04 7.39
CA GLN A 64 -4.30 4.90 8.47
C GLN A 64 -4.79 6.34 8.25
N ASN A 65 -4.67 6.83 7.01
CA ASN A 65 -5.11 8.18 6.63
C ASN A 65 -5.97 8.10 5.36
N LEU A 66 -7.01 8.92 5.31
CA LEU A 66 -7.85 9.13 4.13
C LEU A 66 -7.85 10.63 3.78
N GLU A 67 -7.43 10.98 2.57
CA GLU A 67 -7.42 12.34 2.04
C GLU A 67 -8.48 12.47 0.95
N ILE A 68 -9.36 13.48 1.06
CA ILE A 68 -10.39 13.77 0.07
C ILE A 68 -10.21 15.21 -0.41
N LYS A 69 -10.10 15.40 -1.73
CA LYS A 69 -10.04 16.73 -2.37
C LYS A 69 -11.31 16.96 -3.16
N GLN A 70 -11.91 18.12 -2.93
CA GLN A 70 -13.09 18.58 -3.65
C GLN A 70 -12.77 19.80 -4.49
N SER A 71 -13.44 19.91 -5.62
CA SER A 71 -13.46 21.10 -6.47
C SER A 71 -14.90 21.38 -6.87
N ASN A 72 -15.39 22.58 -6.58
CA ASN A 72 -16.78 22.99 -6.89
C ASN A 72 -17.84 22.00 -6.37
N GLY A 73 -17.67 21.50 -5.14
CA GLY A 73 -18.57 20.53 -4.51
C GLY A 73 -18.50 19.10 -5.05
N LYS A 74 -17.63 18.83 -6.05
CA LYS A 74 -17.39 17.48 -6.59
C LYS A 74 -16.11 16.91 -6.01
N ILE A 75 -16.15 15.64 -5.60
CA ILE A 75 -14.95 14.89 -5.24
C ILE A 75 -14.14 14.68 -6.52
N VAL A 76 -12.94 15.22 -6.53
CA VAL A 76 -12.01 15.06 -7.66
C VAL A 76 -10.88 14.11 -7.31
N CYS A 77 -10.59 13.93 -6.01
CA CYS A 77 -9.55 13.03 -5.56
C CYS A 77 -9.88 12.41 -4.21
N VAL A 78 -9.55 11.12 -4.09
CA VAL A 78 -9.50 10.38 -2.86
C VAL A 78 -8.19 9.59 -2.86
N ASN A 79 -7.40 9.77 -1.81
CA ASN A 79 -6.17 9.01 -1.56
C ASN A 79 -6.28 8.35 -0.20
N ARG A 80 -5.73 7.14 -0.05
CA ARG A 80 -5.53 6.52 1.25
C ARG A 80 -4.07 6.18 1.49
N ILE A 81 -3.68 6.16 2.76
CA ILE A 81 -2.42 5.57 3.21
C ILE A 81 -2.74 4.27 3.92
N PHE A 82 -2.24 3.17 3.39
CA PHE A 82 -2.12 1.91 4.11
C PHE A 82 -0.75 1.88 4.81
N ARG A 83 -0.70 1.38 6.04
CA ARG A 83 0.54 1.24 6.81
C ARG A 83 0.61 -0.13 7.48
N LYS A 84 1.71 -0.84 7.24
CA LYS A 84 2.02 -2.10 7.90
C LYS A 84 3.35 -1.99 8.62
N LYS A 85 3.33 -2.19 9.94
CA LYS A 85 4.56 -2.44 10.71
C LYS A 85 4.93 -3.91 10.54
N VAL A 86 6.16 -4.16 10.12
CA VAL A 86 6.72 -5.52 10.09
C VAL A 86 7.03 -5.86 11.54
N LEU A 87 6.28 -6.80 12.10
CA LEU A 87 6.59 -7.33 13.42
C LEU A 87 7.84 -8.20 13.25
N SER A 88 8.91 -7.85 13.99
CA SER A 88 10.03 -8.76 14.18
C SER A 88 9.51 -10.03 14.84
N GLN A 89 9.69 -11.18 14.18
CA GLN A 89 9.48 -12.48 14.80
C GLN A 89 10.60 -12.77 15.81
#